data_AF-A0A5C5VU94-F1
#
_entry.id   AF-A0A5C5VU94-F1
#
_cell.length_a   1.000
_cell.length_b   1.000
_cell.length_c   1.000
_cell.angle_alpha   90.00
_cell.angle_beta   90.00
_cell.angle_gamma   90.00
#
_symmetry.space_group_name_H-M   'P 1'
#
loop_
_entity.id
_entity.type
_entity.pdbx_description
1 polymer ?
#
loop_
_entity_poly.entity_id
_entity_poly.type
_entity_poly.pdbx_seq_one_letter_code
_entity_poly.pdbx_strand_id
1 'polypeptide(L)'
;MGADSRIDADVPCIQCGYNLRTIHTSAACPECNRRIAESLYAQSLEFSDPAWRRKVCSGMRLLRLAAVLWVVSFLVWRLSVRAGEMIDTVYILGTQVLGFVGVLRVCARDKGAAIGRVVLARRWAVGCAVVELALFLIQWAAMALLDAVDLRVFNLFANVARPLIGNVIVWIAMGIVLLDLIRRGAPQLRLFALVTVAAAVWCCVPYIVLDVLDGTVQSTGWFSLFGWWSV
;
A
#
# COMPACT_ATOMS: atom_id res chain seq x y z
N MET A 1 -25.33 9.46 -15.25
CA MET A 1 -26.69 8.87 -15.37
C MET A 1 -27.68 9.98 -15.64
N GLY A 2 -28.09 10.14 -16.90
CA GLY A 2 -29.19 11.04 -17.27
C GLY A 2 -30.54 10.52 -16.74
N ALA A 3 -31.58 11.35 -16.81
CA ALA A 3 -32.92 11.07 -16.29
C ALA A 3 -33.55 9.73 -16.81
N ASP A 4 -33.03 9.16 -17.89
CA ASP A 4 -33.61 8.00 -18.60
C ASP A 4 -32.81 6.68 -18.45
N SER A 5 -31.92 6.55 -17.45
CA SER A 5 -31.13 5.30 -17.21
C SER A 5 -30.36 4.76 -18.43
N ARG A 6 -30.04 5.63 -19.39
CA ARG A 6 -29.17 5.35 -20.54
C ARG A 6 -27.69 5.56 -20.18
N ILE A 7 -26.83 4.80 -20.82
CA ILE A 7 -25.37 4.88 -20.63
C ILE A 7 -24.84 6.14 -21.32
N ASP A 8 -24.19 7.03 -20.58
CA ASP A 8 -23.60 8.28 -21.09
C ASP A 8 -22.10 8.16 -21.45
N ALA A 9 -21.48 7.03 -21.14
CA ALA A 9 -20.06 6.75 -21.36
C ALA A 9 -19.82 5.68 -22.43
N ASP A 10 -18.61 5.66 -23.02
CA ASP A 10 -18.18 4.55 -23.86
C ASP A 10 -17.92 3.31 -23.01
N VAL A 11 -18.83 2.34 -23.08
CA VAL A 11 -18.71 1.06 -22.40
C VAL A 11 -18.77 -0.03 -23.46
N PRO A 12 -17.67 -0.73 -23.77
CA PRO A 12 -17.71 -1.84 -24.70
C PRO A 12 -18.45 -3.03 -24.08
N CYS A 13 -19.26 -3.71 -24.86
CA CYS A 13 -19.86 -4.98 -24.47
C CYS A 13 -18.76 -6.01 -24.20
N ILE A 14 -18.85 -6.72 -23.07
CA ILE A 14 -17.82 -7.71 -22.68
C ILE A 14 -17.74 -8.91 -23.62
N GLN A 15 -18.77 -9.17 -24.42
CA GLN A 15 -18.84 -10.33 -25.31
C GLN A 15 -18.46 -10.00 -26.75
N CYS A 16 -18.94 -8.90 -27.32
CA CYS A 16 -18.68 -8.54 -28.72
C CYS A 16 -17.88 -7.24 -28.92
N GLY A 17 -17.62 -6.47 -27.87
CA GLY A 17 -16.93 -5.19 -27.95
C GLY A 17 -17.77 -4.00 -28.44
N TYR A 18 -19.05 -4.20 -28.81
CA TYR A 18 -19.94 -3.12 -29.26
C TYR A 18 -20.06 -1.99 -28.22
N ASN A 19 -20.01 -0.73 -28.64
CA ASN A 19 -20.12 0.41 -27.73
C ASN A 19 -21.57 0.60 -27.25
N LEU A 20 -21.79 0.43 -25.95
CA LEU A 20 -23.11 0.47 -25.31
C LEU A 20 -23.59 1.90 -24.99
N ARG A 21 -22.85 2.94 -25.40
CA ARG A 21 -23.27 4.35 -25.22
C ARG A 21 -24.70 4.54 -25.77
N THR A 22 -25.50 5.32 -25.06
CA THR A 22 -26.92 5.65 -25.32
C THR A 22 -27.92 4.52 -25.14
N ILE A 23 -27.48 3.28 -24.93
CA ILE A 23 -28.40 2.16 -24.69
C ILE A 23 -28.90 2.20 -23.24
N HIS A 24 -30.15 1.76 -23.03
CA HIS A 24 -30.74 1.61 -21.72
C HIS A 24 -30.01 0.51 -20.91
N THR A 25 -29.71 0.77 -19.64
CA THR A 25 -28.94 -0.15 -18.76
C THR A 25 -29.58 -1.54 -18.59
N SER A 26 -30.90 -1.66 -18.73
CA SER A 26 -31.64 -2.93 -18.66
C SER A 26 -31.77 -3.68 -19.99
N ALA A 27 -31.34 -3.09 -21.12
CA ALA A 27 -31.46 -3.73 -22.42
C ALA A 27 -30.38 -4.80 -22.65
N ALA A 28 -30.53 -5.54 -23.75
CA ALA A 28 -29.51 -6.44 -24.27
C ALA A 28 -28.66 -5.72 -25.33
N CYS A 29 -27.42 -6.17 -25.49
CA CYS A 29 -26.54 -5.71 -26.55
C CYS A 29 -27.15 -6.05 -27.93
N PRO A 30 -27.30 -5.09 -28.86
CA PRO A 30 -27.94 -5.33 -30.15
C PRO A 30 -27.18 -6.32 -31.04
N GLU A 31 -25.87 -6.45 -30.86
CA GLU A 31 -25.02 -7.32 -31.67
C GLU A 31 -25.02 -8.78 -31.20
N CYS A 32 -24.96 -9.02 -29.88
CA CYS A 32 -24.77 -10.35 -29.32
C CYS A 32 -25.84 -10.79 -28.33
N ASN A 33 -26.85 -9.94 -28.10
CA ASN A 33 -27.96 -10.17 -27.17
C ASN A 33 -27.54 -10.39 -25.69
N ARG A 34 -26.28 -10.10 -25.32
CA ARG A 34 -25.81 -10.18 -23.93
C ARG A 34 -26.42 -9.07 -23.09
N ARG A 35 -26.83 -9.34 -21.84
CA ARG A 35 -27.38 -8.32 -20.93
C ARG A 35 -26.35 -7.22 -20.69
N ILE A 36 -26.75 -5.96 -20.88
CA ILE A 36 -25.88 -4.79 -20.72
C ILE A 36 -25.41 -4.61 -19.28
N ALA A 37 -26.26 -4.93 -18.31
CA ALA A 37 -25.91 -4.97 -16.91
C ALA A 37 -24.59 -5.72 -16.67
N GLU A 38 -24.36 -6.85 -17.36
CA GLU A 38 -23.14 -7.63 -17.17
C GLU A 38 -21.89 -6.91 -17.69
N SER A 39 -22.02 -6.07 -18.73
CA SER A 39 -20.92 -5.25 -19.22
C SER A 39 -20.67 -4.03 -18.34
N LEU A 40 -21.74 -3.42 -17.83
CA LEU A 40 -21.66 -2.27 -16.91
C LEU A 40 -21.05 -2.66 -15.57
N TYR A 41 -21.43 -3.83 -15.05
CA TYR A 41 -20.99 -4.28 -13.74
C TYR A 41 -19.84 -5.29 -13.80
N ALA A 42 -19.28 -5.59 -14.97
CA ALA A 42 -18.09 -6.44 -15.10
C ALA A 42 -16.91 -5.92 -14.26
N GLN A 43 -16.87 -4.62 -13.98
CA GLN A 43 -15.85 -4.00 -13.12
C GLN A 43 -16.27 -3.92 -11.64
N SER A 44 -17.53 -4.16 -11.30
CA SER A 44 -18.02 -4.15 -9.92
C SER A 44 -17.45 -5.35 -9.15
N LEU A 45 -17.03 -5.09 -7.91
CA LEU A 45 -16.54 -6.13 -7.01
C LEU A 45 -17.58 -7.22 -6.75
N GLU A 46 -18.88 -6.93 -6.88
CA GLU A 46 -19.95 -7.89 -6.61
C GLU A 46 -20.03 -9.03 -7.64
N PHE A 47 -19.48 -8.83 -8.84
CA PHE A 47 -19.43 -9.85 -9.91
C PHE A 47 -18.05 -10.46 -10.10
N SER A 48 -17.05 -10.03 -9.32
CA SER A 48 -15.71 -10.63 -9.35
C SER A 48 -15.70 -12.04 -8.74
N ASP A 49 -14.73 -12.87 -9.13
CA ASP A 49 -14.54 -14.24 -8.61
C ASP A 49 -14.59 -14.27 -7.07
N PRO A 50 -15.51 -15.03 -6.44
CA PRO A 50 -15.64 -15.10 -4.98
C PRO A 50 -14.36 -15.59 -4.30
N ALA A 51 -13.55 -16.43 -4.94
CA ALA A 51 -12.27 -16.85 -4.39
C ALA A 51 -11.27 -15.68 -4.35
N TRP A 52 -11.22 -14.86 -5.41
CA TRP A 52 -10.40 -13.66 -5.44
C TRP A 52 -10.84 -12.63 -4.40
N ARG A 53 -12.15 -12.37 -4.27
CA ARG A 53 -12.67 -11.43 -3.25
C ARG A 53 -12.31 -11.82 -1.83
N ARG A 54 -12.38 -13.12 -1.51
CA ARG A 54 -11.94 -13.64 -0.20
C ARG A 54 -10.46 -13.36 0.05
N LYS A 55 -9.60 -13.49 -0.97
CA LYS A 55 -8.17 -13.15 -0.87
C LYS A 55 -7.97 -11.67 -0.61
N VAL A 56 -8.64 -10.78 -1.36
CA VAL A 56 -8.55 -9.32 -1.15
C VAL A 56 -9.03 -8.93 0.24
N CYS A 57 -10.20 -9.43 0.66
CA CYS A 57 -10.74 -9.16 2.00
C CYS A 57 -9.79 -9.65 3.10
N SER A 58 -9.23 -10.86 2.94
CA SER A 58 -8.22 -11.38 3.88
C SER A 58 -6.97 -10.51 3.90
N GLY A 59 -6.47 -10.08 2.73
CA GLY A 59 -5.30 -9.21 2.63
C GLY A 59 -5.51 -7.87 3.31
N MET A 60 -6.68 -7.26 3.13
CA MET A 60 -7.01 -6.01 3.82
C MET A 60 -7.09 -6.16 5.34
N ARG A 61 -7.63 -7.28 5.84
CA ARG A 61 -7.64 -7.55 7.30
C ARG A 61 -6.22 -7.65 7.84
N LEU A 62 -5.32 -8.29 7.09
CA LEU A 62 -3.89 -8.38 7.44
C LEU A 62 -3.22 -7.02 7.41
N LEU A 63 -3.45 -6.20 6.38
CA LEU A 63 -2.90 -4.84 6.31
C LEU A 63 -3.41 -3.96 7.45
N ARG A 64 -4.69 -4.10 7.83
CA ARG A 64 -5.26 -3.40 8.99
C ARG A 64 -4.59 -3.83 10.29
N LEU A 65 -4.44 -5.13 10.49
CA LEU A 65 -3.78 -5.67 11.66
C LEU A 65 -2.32 -5.20 11.71
N ALA A 66 -1.59 -5.25 10.60
CA ALA A 66 -0.22 -4.76 10.50
C ALA A 66 -0.12 -3.28 10.86
N ALA A 67 -1.01 -2.42 10.34
CA ALA A 67 -1.03 -0.99 10.66
C ALA A 67 -1.30 -0.73 12.16
N VAL A 68 -2.27 -1.42 12.76
CA VAL A 68 -2.56 -1.31 14.21
C VAL A 68 -1.37 -1.78 15.02
N LEU A 69 -0.80 -2.93 14.69
CA LEU A 69 0.37 -3.46 15.39
C LEU A 69 1.53 -2.49 15.29
N TRP A 70 1.74 -1.84 14.15
CA TRP A 70 2.80 -0.84 13.95
C TRP A 70 2.65 0.36 14.88
N VAL A 71 1.43 0.91 15.00
CA VAL A 71 1.14 2.00 15.95
C VAL A 71 1.42 1.54 17.38
N VAL A 72 1.02 0.32 17.73
CA VAL A 72 1.31 -0.25 19.04
C VAL A 72 2.81 -0.44 19.24
N SER A 73 3.58 -0.91 18.25
CA SER A 73 5.05 -1.01 18.34
C SER A 73 5.66 0.34 18.66
N PHE A 74 5.22 1.37 17.96
CA PHE A 74 5.75 2.71 18.14
C PHE A 74 5.47 3.23 19.55
N LEU A 75 4.25 3.05 20.05
CA LEU A 75 3.88 3.44 21.41
C LEU A 75 4.65 2.62 22.46
N VAL A 76 4.76 1.30 22.26
CA VAL A 76 5.53 0.41 23.13
C VAL A 76 6.98 0.88 23.14
N TRP A 77 7.64 1.02 21.99
CA TRP A 77 9.02 1.51 21.89
C TRP A 77 9.24 2.83 22.65
N ARG A 78 8.31 3.80 22.52
CA ARG A 78 8.38 5.08 23.25
C ARG A 78 8.23 4.94 24.76
N LEU A 79 7.36 4.04 25.23
CA LEU A 79 7.14 3.78 26.65
C LEU A 79 8.19 2.82 27.24
N SER A 80 8.82 2.02 26.39
CA SER A 80 9.64 0.87 26.74
C SER A 80 11.13 1.16 26.68
N VAL A 81 11.56 2.39 26.98
CA VAL A 81 12.99 2.75 27.15
C VAL A 81 13.73 1.84 28.18
N ARG A 82 13.03 0.88 28.81
CA ARG A 82 13.58 -0.14 29.72
C ARG A 82 13.24 -1.60 29.37
N ALA A 83 12.40 -1.92 28.38
CA ALA A 83 12.10 -3.31 28.02
C ALA A 83 13.02 -3.75 26.88
N GLY A 84 13.74 -4.87 27.06
CA GLY A 84 14.90 -5.26 26.25
C GLY A 84 14.68 -5.34 24.73
N GLU A 85 15.77 -5.05 24.01
CA GLU A 85 15.91 -4.94 22.54
C GLU A 85 15.37 -6.14 21.73
N MET A 86 15.24 -7.31 22.35
CA MET A 86 14.73 -8.52 21.69
C MET A 86 13.24 -8.44 21.36
N ILE A 87 12.42 -7.82 22.22
CA ILE A 87 10.96 -7.75 22.01
C ILE A 87 10.63 -6.90 20.78
N ASP A 88 11.33 -5.79 20.60
CA ASP A 88 11.14 -4.89 19.47
C ASP A 88 11.47 -5.57 18.15
N THR A 89 12.55 -6.35 18.10
CA THR A 89 13.00 -7.04 16.88
C THR A 89 11.96 -8.02 16.35
N VAL A 90 11.46 -8.91 17.22
CA VAL A 90 10.45 -9.91 16.84
C VAL A 90 9.17 -9.22 16.39
N TYR A 91 8.77 -8.16 17.10
CA TYR A 91 7.56 -7.44 16.80
C TYR A 91 7.65 -6.74 15.44
N ILE A 92 8.75 -6.02 15.17
CA ILE A 92 8.96 -5.32 13.90
C ILE A 92 8.97 -6.32 12.74
N LEU A 93 9.71 -7.44 12.85
CA LEU A 93 9.72 -8.47 11.82
C LEU A 93 8.33 -9.05 11.57
N GLY A 94 7.58 -9.34 12.65
CA GLY A 94 6.20 -9.84 12.57
C GLY A 94 5.29 -8.88 11.81
N THR A 95 5.34 -7.57 12.11
CA THR A 95 4.56 -6.56 11.41
C THR A 95 4.93 -6.45 9.92
N GLN A 96 6.22 -6.57 9.59
CA GLN A 96 6.70 -6.51 8.21
C GLN A 96 6.22 -7.71 7.40
N VAL A 97 6.31 -8.92 7.96
CA VAL A 97 5.79 -10.14 7.31
C VAL A 97 4.27 -10.05 7.13
N LEU A 98 3.54 -9.58 8.14
CA LEU A 98 2.09 -9.40 8.04
C LEU A 98 1.71 -8.38 6.97
N GLY A 99 2.42 -7.25 6.91
CA GLY A 99 2.26 -6.22 5.88
C GLY A 99 2.49 -6.81 4.49
N PHE A 100 3.62 -7.49 4.29
CA PHE A 100 3.98 -8.15 3.04
C PHE A 100 2.93 -9.16 2.57
N VAL A 101 2.50 -10.09 3.44
CA VAL A 101 1.45 -11.06 3.11
C VAL A 101 0.13 -10.36 2.80
N GLY A 102 -0.18 -9.27 3.50
CA GLY A 102 -1.31 -8.39 3.20
C GLY A 102 -1.27 -7.83 1.78
N VAL A 103 -0.13 -7.27 1.37
CA VAL A 103 0.11 -6.75 0.01
C VAL A 103 -0.10 -7.86 -1.03
N LEU A 104 0.52 -9.02 -0.85
CA LEU A 104 0.39 -10.15 -1.79
C LEU A 104 -1.07 -10.59 -1.97
N ARG A 105 -1.84 -10.60 -0.88
CA ARG A 105 -3.25 -11.00 -0.87
C ARG A 105 -4.16 -9.96 -1.54
N VAL A 106 -3.94 -8.67 -1.30
CA VAL A 106 -4.69 -7.58 -1.95
C VAL A 106 -4.35 -7.47 -3.44
N CYS A 107 -3.08 -7.64 -3.79
CA CYS A 107 -2.59 -7.57 -5.16
C CYS A 107 -2.74 -8.90 -5.93
N ALA A 108 -3.40 -9.91 -5.34
CA ALA A 108 -3.67 -11.17 -6.01
C ALA A 108 -4.32 -10.93 -7.39
N ARG A 109 -3.85 -11.70 -8.37
CA ARG A 109 -4.33 -11.62 -9.75
C ARG A 109 -5.81 -12.01 -9.79
N ASP A 110 -6.62 -11.11 -10.33
CA ASP A 110 -7.98 -11.39 -10.73
C ASP A 110 -7.93 -12.06 -12.11
N LYS A 111 -8.55 -13.23 -12.26
CA LYS A 111 -8.55 -13.98 -13.53
C LYS A 111 -9.37 -13.25 -14.61
N GLY A 112 -10.34 -12.44 -14.21
CA GLY A 112 -11.21 -11.69 -15.11
C GLY A 112 -10.77 -10.25 -15.40
N ALA A 113 -9.72 -9.75 -14.74
CA ALA A 113 -9.31 -8.37 -14.91
C ALA A 113 -8.65 -8.15 -16.28
N ALA A 114 -9.18 -7.19 -17.03
CA ALA A 114 -8.56 -6.69 -18.25
C ALA A 114 -7.12 -6.21 -17.99
N ILE A 115 -6.22 -6.47 -18.94
CA ILE A 115 -4.85 -5.99 -18.91
C ILE A 115 -4.88 -4.46 -18.96
N GLY A 116 -4.33 -3.80 -17.94
CA GLY A 116 -4.38 -2.35 -17.84
C GLY A 116 -3.56 -1.78 -16.69
N ARG A 117 -3.69 -0.47 -16.46
CA ARG A 117 -2.92 0.31 -15.44
C ARG A 117 -2.99 -0.31 -14.04
N VAL A 118 -4.10 -0.93 -13.67
CA VAL A 118 -4.29 -1.60 -12.36
C VAL A 118 -3.41 -2.84 -12.21
N VAL A 119 -3.26 -3.64 -13.27
CA VAL A 119 -2.40 -4.84 -13.23
C VAL A 119 -0.93 -4.43 -13.06
N LEU A 120 -0.53 -3.34 -13.74
CA LEU A 120 0.79 -2.74 -13.56
C LEU A 120 0.95 -2.26 -12.10
N ALA A 121 0.03 -1.45 -11.58
CA ALA A 121 0.09 -0.95 -10.21
C ALA A 121 0.20 -2.08 -9.17
N ARG A 122 -0.54 -3.20 -9.34
CA ARG A 122 -0.43 -4.38 -8.46
C ARG A 122 0.95 -5.02 -8.53
N ARG A 123 1.53 -5.17 -9.73
CA ARG A 123 2.89 -5.72 -9.90
C ARG A 123 3.94 -4.82 -9.25
N TRP A 124 3.82 -3.51 -9.42
CA TRP A 124 4.69 -2.54 -8.77
C TRP A 124 4.56 -2.61 -7.25
N ALA A 125 3.34 -2.61 -6.71
CA ALA A 125 3.12 -2.74 -5.27
C ALA A 125 3.78 -4.00 -4.68
N VAL A 126 3.62 -5.15 -5.36
CA VAL A 126 4.27 -6.41 -4.94
C VAL A 126 5.79 -6.32 -5.05
N GLY A 127 6.32 -5.80 -6.17
CA GLY A 127 7.76 -5.64 -6.36
C GLY A 127 8.39 -4.74 -5.29
N CYS A 128 7.76 -3.61 -4.99
CA CYS A 128 8.21 -2.71 -3.94
C CYS A 128 8.15 -3.36 -2.56
N ALA A 129 7.10 -4.13 -2.25
CA ALA A 129 7.01 -4.85 -0.98
C ALA A 129 8.07 -5.96 -0.84
N VAL A 130 8.44 -6.63 -1.94
CA VAL A 130 9.57 -7.59 -1.95
C VAL A 130 10.89 -6.89 -1.68
N VAL A 131 11.15 -5.77 -2.36
CA VAL A 131 12.37 -4.97 -2.17
C VAL A 131 12.45 -4.47 -0.72
N GLU A 132 11.34 -3.97 -0.17
CA GLU A 132 11.29 -3.51 1.22
C GLU A 132 11.61 -4.64 2.21
N LEU A 133 10.98 -5.81 2.06
CA LEU A 133 11.25 -6.96 2.92
C LEU A 133 12.71 -7.43 2.79
N ALA A 134 13.26 -7.44 1.58
CA ALA A 134 14.66 -7.81 1.35
C ALA A 134 15.62 -6.81 2.03
N LEU A 135 15.40 -5.50 1.86
CA LEU A 135 16.19 -4.46 2.53
C LEU A 135 16.07 -4.57 4.05
N PHE A 136 14.89 -4.88 4.58
CA PHE A 136 14.68 -5.13 6.00
C PHE A 136 15.55 -6.30 6.51
N LEU A 137 15.52 -7.44 5.81
CA LEU A 137 16.28 -8.62 6.19
C LEU A 137 17.80 -8.42 6.05
N ILE A 138 18.24 -7.73 5.00
CA ILE A 138 19.65 -7.38 4.81
C ILE A 138 20.13 -6.49 5.96
N GLN A 139 19.34 -5.48 6.33
CA GLN A 139 19.66 -4.63 7.48
C GLN A 139 19.75 -5.46 8.75
N TRP A 140 18.78 -6.32 9.00
CA TRP A 140 18.78 -7.17 10.20
C TRP A 140 20.00 -8.10 10.25
N ALA A 141 20.33 -8.76 9.15
CA ALA A 141 21.51 -9.61 9.04
C ALA A 141 22.82 -8.82 9.21
N ALA A 142 22.89 -7.60 8.67
CA ALA A 142 24.04 -6.72 8.85
C ALA A 142 24.21 -6.32 10.32
N MET A 143 23.13 -6.01 11.05
CA MET A 143 23.21 -5.73 12.50
C MET A 143 23.73 -6.94 13.28
N ALA A 144 23.27 -8.15 12.93
CA ALA A 144 23.70 -9.38 13.61
C ALA A 144 25.15 -9.79 13.29
N LEU A 145 25.68 -9.41 12.12
CA LEU A 145 27.03 -9.75 11.69
C LEU A 145 28.08 -8.69 12.07
N LEU A 146 27.66 -7.43 12.19
CA LEU A 146 28.55 -6.29 12.33
C LEU A 146 28.52 -5.70 13.75
N ASP A 147 28.62 -6.54 14.79
CA ASP A 147 28.75 -6.15 16.21
C ASP A 147 29.79 -5.01 16.49
N ALA A 148 30.61 -4.63 15.50
CA ALA A 148 31.70 -3.66 15.61
C ALA A 148 31.79 -2.56 14.52
N VAL A 149 30.84 -2.42 13.58
CA VAL A 149 30.94 -1.34 12.55
C VAL A 149 30.27 -0.06 13.03
N ASP A 150 30.93 1.07 12.74
CA ASP A 150 30.53 2.44 13.08
C ASP A 150 29.03 2.68 12.80
N LEU A 151 28.24 2.69 13.89
CA LEU A 151 26.77 2.78 13.92
C LEU A 151 26.21 3.95 13.09
N ARG A 152 27.03 4.95 12.75
CA ARG A 152 26.60 6.19 12.11
C ARG A 152 26.14 6.01 10.67
N VAL A 153 26.94 5.36 9.81
CA VAL A 153 26.56 5.13 8.40
C VAL A 153 25.39 4.16 8.31
N PHE A 154 25.38 3.18 9.21
CA PHE A 154 24.30 2.21 9.30
C PHE A 154 22.98 2.85 9.74
N ASN A 155 23.01 3.71 10.77
CA ASN A 155 21.85 4.48 11.22
C ASN A 155 21.32 5.42 10.14
N LEU A 156 22.19 6.04 9.35
CA LEU A 156 21.77 6.90 8.23
C LEU A 156 20.92 6.13 7.20
N PHE A 157 21.40 4.95 6.82
CA PHE A 157 20.74 4.12 5.82
C PHE A 157 19.46 3.50 6.36
N ALA A 158 19.50 3.02 7.60
CA ALA A 158 18.40 2.40 8.32
C ALA A 158 17.25 3.36 8.63
N ASN A 159 17.56 4.58 9.07
CA ASN A 159 16.58 5.51 9.64
C ASN A 159 16.07 6.54 8.62
N VAL A 160 16.79 6.76 7.51
CA VAL A 160 16.39 7.79 6.52
C VAL A 160 16.07 7.18 5.17
N ALA A 161 17.03 6.52 4.52
CA ALA A 161 16.85 6.05 3.14
C ALA A 161 15.77 4.96 3.02
N ARG A 162 15.78 3.98 3.93
CA ARG A 162 14.82 2.87 3.91
C ARG A 162 13.37 3.34 4.11
N PRO A 163 13.01 4.11 5.16
CA PRO A 163 11.63 4.53 5.37
C PRO A 163 11.14 5.50 4.30
N LEU A 164 11.99 6.37 3.74
CA LEU A 164 11.56 7.29 2.67
C LEU A 164 11.30 6.57 1.34
N ILE A 165 12.22 5.73 0.88
CA ILE A 165 12.12 5.16 -0.48
C ILE A 165 11.17 3.95 -0.48
N GLY A 166 11.30 3.06 0.50
CA GLY A 166 10.50 1.83 0.57
C GLY A 166 9.03 2.12 0.87
N ASN A 167 8.76 2.75 2.01
CA ASN A 167 7.37 2.95 2.45
C ASN A 167 6.60 3.87 1.50
N VAL A 168 7.15 5.03 1.12
CA VAL A 168 6.39 6.00 0.31
C VAL A 168 5.96 5.39 -1.02
N ILE A 169 6.85 4.67 -1.72
CA ILE A 169 6.52 4.06 -3.01
C ILE A 169 5.50 2.93 -2.85
N VAL A 170 5.68 2.05 -1.86
CA VAL A 170 4.72 0.97 -1.56
C VAL A 170 3.35 1.55 -1.25
N TRP A 171 3.28 2.59 -0.43
CA TRP A 171 2.03 3.21 -0.02
C TRP A 171 1.34 3.98 -1.14
N ILE A 172 2.09 4.62 -2.05
CA ILE A 172 1.52 5.23 -3.26
C ILE A 172 0.93 4.14 -4.17
N ALA A 173 1.69 3.08 -4.44
CA ALA A 173 1.22 1.97 -5.27
C ALA A 173 -0.03 1.31 -4.66
N MET A 174 -0.02 1.11 -3.33
CA MET A 174 -1.17 0.59 -2.59
C MET A 174 -2.37 1.55 -2.63
N GLY A 175 -2.13 2.86 -2.49
CA GLY A 175 -3.16 3.89 -2.61
C GLY A 175 -3.87 3.84 -3.95
N ILE A 176 -3.12 3.66 -5.05
CA ILE A 176 -3.70 3.49 -6.40
C ILE A 176 -4.57 2.22 -6.45
N VAL A 177 -4.11 1.10 -5.90
CA VAL A 177 -4.88 -0.15 -5.85
C VAL A 177 -6.15 0.02 -5.01
N LEU A 178 -6.07 0.68 -3.85
CA LEU A 178 -7.22 0.93 -2.99
C LEU A 178 -8.23 1.87 -3.63
N LEU A 179 -7.78 2.92 -4.32
CA LEU A 179 -8.65 3.82 -5.08
C LEU A 179 -9.38 3.09 -6.21
N ASP A 180 -8.71 2.17 -6.92
CA ASP A 180 -9.36 1.29 -7.89
C ASP A 180 -10.44 0.42 -7.23
N LEU A 181 -10.14 -0.24 -6.10
CA LEU A 181 -11.12 -1.04 -5.37
C LEU A 181 -12.33 -0.21 -4.88
N ILE A 182 -12.10 1.03 -4.43
CA ILE A 182 -13.18 1.96 -4.03
C ILE A 182 -14.06 2.30 -5.22
N ARG A 183 -13.46 2.59 -6.39
CA ARG A 183 -14.20 2.91 -7.62
C ARG A 183 -15.04 1.73 -8.11
N ARG A 184 -14.60 0.51 -7.85
CA ARG A 184 -15.32 -0.74 -8.17
C ARG A 184 -16.44 -1.10 -7.18
N GLY A 185 -16.89 -0.15 -6.34
CA GLY A 185 -18.07 -0.35 -5.49
C GLY A 185 -17.77 -0.90 -4.09
N ALA A 186 -16.56 -0.69 -3.55
CA ALA A 186 -16.24 -1.01 -2.17
C ALA A 186 -16.05 0.27 -1.31
N PRO A 187 -17.11 1.06 -1.05
CA PRO A 187 -17.00 2.33 -0.31
C PRO A 187 -16.52 2.15 1.13
N GLN A 188 -16.76 0.99 1.76
CA GLN A 188 -16.23 0.62 3.07
C GLN A 188 -14.70 0.64 3.14
N LEU A 189 -14.00 0.66 2.00
CA LEU A 189 -12.56 0.78 1.92
C LEU A 189 -12.05 2.22 2.02
N ARG A 190 -12.91 3.23 1.92
CA ARG A 190 -12.49 4.64 1.95
C ARG A 190 -11.80 5.01 3.25
N LEU A 191 -12.43 4.69 4.38
CA LEU A 191 -11.84 4.91 5.69
C LEU A 191 -10.53 4.13 5.84
N PHE A 192 -10.49 2.89 5.34
CA PHE A 192 -9.29 2.09 5.38
C PHE A 192 -8.14 2.70 4.57
N ALA A 193 -8.40 3.16 3.34
CA ALA A 193 -7.42 3.84 2.51
C ALA A 193 -6.92 5.12 3.17
N LEU A 194 -7.80 5.92 3.78
CA LEU A 194 -7.43 7.11 4.53
C LEU A 194 -6.54 6.78 5.73
N VAL A 195 -6.93 5.82 6.57
CA VAL A 195 -6.12 5.39 7.73
C VAL A 195 -4.76 4.84 7.28
N THR A 196 -4.74 4.12 6.17
CA THR A 196 -3.53 3.54 5.59
C THR A 196 -2.57 4.63 5.09
N VAL A 197 -3.09 5.62 4.37
CA VAL A 197 -2.30 6.77 3.90
C VAL A 197 -1.86 7.64 5.09
N ALA A 198 -2.74 7.86 6.07
CA ALA A 198 -2.39 8.60 7.28
C ALA A 198 -1.29 7.89 8.08
N ALA A 199 -1.38 6.57 8.25
CA ALA A 199 -0.33 5.77 8.87
C ALA A 199 0.98 5.85 8.08
N ALA A 200 0.94 5.78 6.75
CA ALA A 200 2.12 5.95 5.90
C ALA A 200 2.81 7.31 6.10
N VAL A 201 2.03 8.40 6.10
CA VAL A 201 2.53 9.75 6.38
C VAL A 201 3.08 9.80 7.80
N TRP A 202 2.37 9.22 8.77
CA TRP A 202 2.79 9.14 10.16
C TRP A 202 4.00 8.24 10.38
N CYS A 203 4.37 7.36 9.46
CA CYS A 203 5.65 6.63 9.53
C CYS A 203 6.82 7.51 9.09
N CYS A 204 6.59 8.51 8.24
CA CYS A 204 7.64 9.43 7.78
C CYS A 204 7.88 10.59 8.75
N VAL A 205 6.85 11.04 9.48
CA VAL A 205 6.91 12.24 10.34
C VAL A 205 7.78 12.07 11.60
N PRO A 206 7.68 10.99 12.40
CA PRO A 206 8.41 10.84 13.65
C PRO A 206 9.91 10.78 13.45
N TYR A 207 10.41 10.15 12.38
CA TYR A 207 11.86 10.11 12.13
C TYR A 207 12.43 11.50 11.87
N ILE A 208 11.74 12.32 11.08
CA ILE A 208 12.18 13.68 10.78
C ILE A 208 12.01 14.59 12.01
N VAL A 209 10.88 14.48 12.71
CA VAL A 209 10.54 15.37 13.83
C VAL A 209 11.33 15.01 15.09
N LEU A 210 11.54 13.73 15.39
CA LEU A 210 12.28 13.31 16.60
C LEU A 210 13.77 13.59 16.47
N ASP A 211 14.38 13.36 15.30
CA ASP A 211 15.79 13.73 15.06
C ASP A 211 16.01 15.24 15.20
N VAL A 212 15.03 16.05 14.78
CA VAL A 212 15.07 17.51 14.93
C VAL A 212 14.83 17.95 16.38
N LEU A 213 13.90 17.31 17.11
CA LEU A 213 13.53 17.70 18.48
C LEU A 213 14.53 17.23 19.54
N ASP A 214 15.14 16.06 19.39
CA ASP A 214 16.10 15.53 20.37
C ASP A 214 17.49 16.20 20.24
N GLY A 215 17.66 17.15 19.32
CA GLY A 215 18.92 17.89 19.13
C GLY A 215 20.07 17.03 18.59
N THR A 216 19.85 15.74 18.34
CA THR A 216 20.83 14.79 17.79
C THR A 216 21.28 15.19 16.38
N VAL A 217 20.43 15.90 15.62
CA VAL A 217 20.79 16.47 14.30
C VAL A 217 21.90 17.53 14.38
N GLN A 218 22.06 18.26 15.49
CA GLN A 218 23.18 19.20 15.62
C GLN A 218 24.55 18.48 15.68
N SER A 219 24.58 17.20 16.08
CA SER A 219 25.84 16.45 16.24
C SER A 219 26.25 15.62 15.00
N THR A 220 25.33 15.40 14.05
CA THR A 220 25.53 14.47 12.93
C THR A 220 26.01 15.12 11.63
N GLY A 221 26.28 16.44 11.60
CA GLY A 221 26.91 17.09 10.44
C GLY A 221 26.04 17.15 9.17
N TRP A 222 24.75 16.84 9.24
CA TRP A 222 23.82 16.90 8.10
C TRP A 222 23.80 18.29 7.44
N PHE A 223 23.78 19.37 8.23
CA PHE A 223 23.76 20.73 7.70
C PHE A 223 25.10 21.16 7.09
N SER A 224 26.23 20.61 7.53
CA SER A 224 27.55 20.87 6.92
C SER A 224 27.71 20.22 5.55
N LEU A 225 27.04 19.09 5.28
CA LEU A 225 27.04 18.45 3.95
C LEU A 225 26.27 19.27 2.90
N PHE A 226 25.28 20.06 3.32
CA PHE A 226 24.51 20.91 2.41
C PHE A 226 25.02 22.35 2.31
N GLY A 227 25.96 22.78 3.16
CA GLY A 227 26.60 24.11 3.07
C GLY A 227 25.72 25.29 3.51
N TRP A 228 24.71 25.07 4.34
CA TRP A 228 23.70 26.09 4.68
C TRP A 228 24.05 27.02 5.86
N TRP A 229 25.26 26.94 6.42
CA TRP A 229 25.66 27.73 7.60
C TRP A 229 27.03 28.40 7.44
N SER A 230 27.13 29.33 6.48
CA SER A 230 28.17 30.36 6.50
C SER A 230 27.51 31.74 6.38
N VAL A 231 26.93 32.21 7.49
CA VAL A 231 26.57 33.63 7.73
C VAL A 231 27.00 33.98 9.14
#